data_AF-A0A382ZS22-F1
#
_entry.id   AF-A0A382ZS22-F1
#
_cell.length_a   1.000
_cell.length_b   1.000
_cell.length_c   1.000
_cell.angle_alpha   90.00
_cell.angle_beta   90.00
_cell.angle_gamma   90.00
#
_symmetry.space_group_name_H-M   'P 1'
#
loop_
_entity.id
_entity.type
_entity.pdbx_description
1 polymer ?
#
loop_
_entity_poly.entity_id
_entity_poly.type
_entity_poly.pdbx_seq_one_letter_code
_entity_poly.pdbx_strand_id
1 'polypeptide(L)' 'MAKLYDTPVKAMRKKCLDCCCGKVKEVRLCPAVECALWPYRFGRRPTKAILDTIKEFYSQKVEPA' A
#
# COMPACT_ATOMS: atom_id res chain seq x y z
N MET A 1 22.59 14.75 9.65
CA MET A 1 22.95 14.42 8.26
C MET A 1 21.67 14.11 7.49
N ALA A 2 21.32 14.92 6.48
CA ALA A 2 20.18 14.62 5.62
C ALA A 2 20.51 13.36 4.81
N LYS A 3 19.72 12.29 4.96
CA LYS A 3 19.87 11.11 4.10
C LYS A 3 19.61 11.53 2.65
N LEU A 4 20.53 11.17 1.76
CA LEU A 4 20.45 11.44 0.32
C LEU A 4 19.28 10.68 -0.36
N TYR A 5 18.71 9.68 0.31
CA TYR A 5 17.64 8.83 -0.20
C TYR A 5 16.67 8.39 0.90
N ASP A 6 15.42 8.15 0.49
CA ASP A 6 14.38 7.61 1.35
C ASP A 6 14.63 6.13 1.68
N THR A 7 14.18 5.68 2.84
CA THR A 7 14.09 4.24 3.08
C THR A 7 13.10 3.62 2.11
N PRO A 8 13.24 2.34 1.74
CA PRO A 8 12.33 1.70 0.78
C PRO A 8 10.85 1.90 1.13
N VAL A 9 10.52 1.79 2.41
CA VAL A 9 9.16 2.00 2.93
C VAL A 9 8.66 3.44 2.75
N LYS A 10 9.54 4.44 2.91
CA LYS A 10 9.20 5.85 2.64
C LYS A 10 9.04 6.11 1.15
N ALA A 11 9.86 5.50 0.30
CA ALA A 11 9.72 5.58 -1.15
C ALA A 11 8.39 4.97 -1.62
N MET A 12 8.01 3.81 -1.09
CA MET A 12 6.70 3.18 -1.37
C MET A 12 5.54 4.09 -0.96
N ARG A 13 5.59 4.72 0.22
CA ARG A 13 4.60 5.71 0.67
C ARG A 13 4.48 6.89 -0.30
N LYS A 14 5.62 7.44 -0.74
CA LYS A 14 5.65 8.53 -1.73
C LYS A 14 5.01 8.09 -3.04
N LYS A 15 5.26 6.85 -3.49
CA LYS A 15 4.62 6.32 -4.70
C LYS A 15 3.10 6.15 -4.56
N CYS A 16 2.61 5.71 -3.40
CA CYS A 16 1.17 5.68 -3.15
C CYS A 16 0.56 7.08 -3.12
N LEU A 17 1.25 8.08 -2.57
CA LEU A 17 0.79 9.47 -2.60
C LEU A 17 0.76 10.02 -4.04
N ASP A 18 1.79 9.74 -4.83
CA ASP A 18 1.86 10.08 -6.26
C ASP A 18 0.68 9.49 -7.05
N CYS A 19 0.42 8.19 -6.87
CA CYS A 19 -0.70 7.48 -7.49
C CYS A 19 -2.07 8.06 -7.08
N CYS A 20 -2.22 8.50 -5.83
CA CYS A 20 -3.45 9.10 -5.31
C CYS A 20 -3.48 10.64 -5.42
N CYS A 21 -2.70 11.24 -6.32
CA CYS A 21 -2.65 12.70 -6.54
C CYS A 21 -2.41 13.52 -5.26
N GLY A 22 -1.57 13.02 -4.35
CA GLY A 22 -1.26 13.64 -3.05
C GLY A 22 -2.33 13.49 -1.99
N LYS A 23 -3.48 12.86 -2.29
CA LYS A 23 -4.61 12.76 -1.35
C LYS A 23 -4.41 11.61 -0.38
N VAL A 24 -4.14 11.93 0.88
CA VAL A 24 -3.94 10.94 1.96
C VAL A 24 -5.18 10.08 2.20
N LYS A 25 -6.38 10.65 2.03
CA LYS A 25 -7.66 9.94 2.19
C LYS A 25 -7.82 8.83 1.14
N GLU A 26 -7.51 9.13 -0.11
CA GLU A 26 -7.54 8.16 -1.21
C GLU A 26 -6.57 7.00 -0.97
N VAL A 27 -5.36 7.27 -0.45
CA VAL A 27 -4.43 6.17 -0.10
C VAL A 27 -5.01 5.24 0.96
N ARG A 28 -5.78 5.78 1.93
CA ARG A 28 -6.42 4.99 2.99
C ARG A 28 -7.61 4.17 2.47
N LEU A 29 -8.34 4.71 1.50
CA LEU A 29 -9.53 4.10 0.89
C LEU A 29 -9.21 3.35 -0.40
N CYS A 30 -7.92 3.19 -0.74
CA CYS A 30 -7.49 2.57 -2.00
C CYS A 30 -8.05 1.14 -2.13
N PRO A 31 -8.88 0.85 -3.16
CA PRO A 31 -9.51 -0.45 -3.35
C PRO A 31 -8.61 -1.48 -4.05
N ALA A 32 -7.46 -1.05 -4.59
CA ALA A 32 -6.55 -1.90 -5.36
C ALA A 32 -5.72 -2.85 -4.45
N VAL A 33 -6.37 -3.78 -3.77
CA VAL A 33 -5.74 -4.77 -2.86
C VAL A 33 -4.72 -5.64 -3.59
N GLU A 34 -4.93 -5.87 -4.88
CA GLU A 34 -4.00 -6.57 -5.79
C GLU A 34 -2.67 -5.84 -6.03
N CYS A 35 -2.60 -4.54 -5.73
CA CYS A 35 -1.38 -3.77 -5.93
C CYS A 35 -0.28 -4.24 -4.98
N ALA A 36 0.90 -4.57 -5.52
CA ALA A 36 2.06 -4.99 -4.73
C ALA A 36 2.49 -3.97 -3.65
N LEU A 37 2.17 -2.69 -3.84
CA LEU A 37 2.46 -1.62 -2.87
C LEU A 37 1.36 -1.42 -1.82
N TRP A 38 0.17 -1.98 -2.02
CA TRP A 38 -0.97 -1.84 -1.12
C TRP A 38 -0.66 -2.19 0.35
N PRO A 39 0.10 -3.27 0.66
CA PRO A 39 0.43 -3.59 2.05
C PRO A 39 1.30 -2.52 2.73
N TYR A 40 2.06 -1.75 1.94
CA TYR A 40 3.01 -0.74 2.39
C TYR A 40 2.49 0.70 2.23
N ARG A 41 1.23 0.88 1.80
CA ARG A 41 0.63 2.19 1.50
C ARG A 41 0.66 3.20 2.63
N PHE A 42 0.82 2.73 3.87
CA PHE A 42 0.94 3.56 5.07
C PHE A 42 2.38 3.93 5.44
N GLY A 43 3.38 3.51 4.65
CA GLY A 43 4.78 3.79 4.93
C GLY A 43 5.27 3.12 6.20
N ARG A 44 4.73 1.94 6.50
CA ARG A 44 5.09 1.10 7.65
C ARG A 44 5.07 -0.36 7.21
N ARG A 45 5.70 -1.23 8.00
CA ARG A 45 5.59 -2.67 7.81
C ARG A 45 4.12 -3.09 7.96
N PRO A 46 3.59 -3.96 7.08
CA PRO A 46 2.21 -4.43 7.17
C PRO A 46 1.93 -5.09 8.52
N THR A 47 0.78 -4.76 9.10
CA THR A 47 0.28 -5.38 10.34
C THR A 47 -0.48 -6.67 10.02
N LYS A 48 -0.78 -7.47 11.06
CA LYS A 48 -1.59 -8.69 10.91
C LYS A 48 -2.91 -8.43 10.18
N ALA A 49 -3.64 -7.37 10.58
CA ALA A 49 -4.88 -6.96 9.92
C ALA A 49 -4.74 -6.75 8.40
N ILE A 50 -3.63 -6.15 7.94
CA ILE A 50 -3.38 -5.95 6.50
C ILE A 50 -3.17 -7.29 5.79
N LEU A 51 -2.41 -8.19 6.42
CA LEU A 51 -2.18 -9.53 5.89
C LEU A 51 -3.48 -10.35 5.84
N ASP A 52 -4.33 -10.22 6.85
CA ASP A 52 -5.61 -10.92 6.92
C ASP A 52 -6.55 -10.40 5.82
N THR A 53 -6.63 -9.08 5.60
CA THR A 53 -7.39 -8.51 4.46
C THR A 53 -6.90 -9.03 3.11
N ILE A 54 -5.58 -9.15 2.91
CA ILE A 54 -5.01 -9.67 1.66
C ILE A 54 -5.38 -11.15 1.49
N LYS A 55 -5.28 -11.95 2.56
CA LYS A 55 -5.67 -13.37 2.52
C LYS A 55 -7.15 -13.52 2.21
N GLU A 56 -8.02 -12.73 2.83
CA GLU A 56 -9.46 -12.72 2.57
C GLU A 56 -9.75 -12.37 1.10
N PHE A 57 -9.11 -11.34 0.56
CA PHE A 57 -9.25 -10.93 -0.84
C PHE A 57 -8.92 -12.07 -1.81
N TYR A 58 -7.78 -12.75 -1.63
CA TYR A 58 -7.39 -13.87 -2.50
C TYR A 58 -8.16 -15.17 -2.21
N SER A 59 -8.67 -15.37 -0.99
CA SER A 59 -9.49 -16.54 -0.64
C SER A 59 -10.85 -16.52 -1.33
N GLN A 60 -11.36 -15.34 -1.71
CA GLN A 60 -12.66 -15.19 -2.37
C GLN A 60 -12.63 -15.58 -3.86
N LYS A 61 -11.49 -16.05 -4.40
CA LYS A 61 -11.33 -16.44 -5.82
C LYS A 61 -11.89 -15.39 -6.78
N VAL A 62 -11.50 -14.13 -6.61
CA VAL A 62 -11.74 -13.13 -7.65
C VAL A 62 -10.71 -13.41 -8.75
N GLU A 63 -11.16 -13.95 -9.89
CA GLU A 63 -10.32 -14.05 -11.08
C GLU A 63 -9.85 -12.63 -11.44
N PRO A 64 -8.54 -12.35 -11.46
CA PRO A 64 -8.07 -11.04 -11.90
C PRO A 64 -8.48 -10.86 -13.37
N ALA A 65 -9.19 -9.77 -13.65
CA ALA A 65 -9.60 -9.36 -14.99
C ALA A 65 -8.41 -8.93 -15.85
#